data_AF-D4YZE0-F1
#
_entry.id   AF-D4YZE0-F1
#
_cell.length_a   1.000
_cell.length_b   1.000
_cell.length_c   1.000
_cell.angle_alpha   90.00
_cell.angle_beta   90.00
_cell.angle_gamma   90.00
#
_symmetry.space_group_name_H-M   'P 1'
#
loop_
_entity.id
_entity.type
_entity.pdbx_description
1 polymer ?
#
loop_
_entity_poly.entity_id
_entity_poly.type
_entity_poly.pdbx_seq_one_letter_code
_entity_poly.pdbx_strand_id
1 'polypeptide(L)'
;MSIPPDDLTRKALLALEELCGGKSGVFERTMALRFVLAFLYSVSKSKRREPFDELWHGSGFRHPHSKELDAICRDAHTNSKIEGIYRAVGVHRNADFIFYKNRQKALQEERRRRIESGYGKR
;
A
#
# COMPACT_ATOMS: atom_id res chain seq x y z
N MET A 1 -5.30 26.83 -4.35
CA MET A 1 -5.40 25.85 -5.46
C MET A 1 -6.05 24.60 -4.91
N SER A 2 -7.17 24.13 -5.48
CA SER A 2 -7.77 22.85 -5.12
C SER A 2 -7.04 21.74 -5.88
N ILE A 3 -6.77 20.61 -5.23
CA ILE A 3 -6.22 19.43 -5.91
C ILE A 3 -7.38 18.77 -6.67
N PRO A 4 -7.22 18.42 -7.95
CA PRO A 4 -8.25 17.70 -8.69
C PRO A 4 -8.69 16.42 -7.95
N PRO A 5 -9.99 16.06 -7.93
CA PRO A 5 -10.49 14.88 -7.23
C PRO A 5 -9.77 13.57 -7.64
N ASP A 6 -9.41 13.44 -8.91
CA ASP A 6 -8.70 12.27 -9.44
C ASP A 6 -7.26 12.19 -8.90
N ASP A 7 -6.58 13.33 -8.75
CA ASP A 7 -5.24 13.40 -8.17
C ASP A 7 -5.25 13.09 -6.68
N LEU A 8 -6.30 13.51 -5.95
CA LEU A 8 -6.50 13.11 -4.55
C LEU A 8 -6.72 11.61 -4.42
N THR A 9 -7.53 11.02 -5.30
CA THR A 9 -7.78 9.57 -5.32
C THR A 9 -6.49 8.80 -5.58
N ARG A 10 -5.68 9.23 -6.56
CA ARG A 10 -4.37 8.61 -6.83
C ARG A 10 -3.41 8.73 -5.66
N LYS A 11 -3.35 9.89 -5.00
CA LYS A 11 -2.52 10.09 -3.80
C LYS A 11 -2.96 9.20 -2.65
N ALA A 12 -4.27 9.03 -2.44
CA ALA A 12 -4.79 8.11 -1.42
C ALA A 12 -4.46 6.64 -1.73
N LEU A 13 -4.53 6.23 -2.99
CA LEU A 13 -4.09 4.88 -3.41
C LEU A 13 -2.59 4.66 -3.16
N LEU A 14 -1.74 5.65 -3.43
CA LEU A 14 -0.31 5.58 -3.11
C LEU A 14 -0.07 5.48 -1.60
N ALA A 15 -0.77 6.30 -0.81
CA ALA A 15 -0.67 6.24 0.65
C ALA A 15 -1.10 4.86 1.18
N LEU A 16 -2.14 4.25 0.59
CA LEU A 16 -2.56 2.88 0.92
C LEU A 16 -1.43 1.87 0.67
N GLU A 17 -0.80 1.91 -0.51
CA GLU A 17 0.32 1.03 -0.85
C GLU A 17 1.53 1.24 0.08
N GLU A 18 1.80 2.48 0.49
CA GLU A 18 2.89 2.77 1.44
C GLU A 18 2.61 2.18 2.82
N LEU A 19 1.39 2.41 3.33
CA LEU A 19 0.93 1.94 4.64
C LEU A 19 0.86 0.41 4.68
N CYS A 20 0.39 -0.23 3.61
CA CYS A 20 0.24 -1.68 3.53
C CYS A 20 1.50 -2.41 3.03
N GLY A 21 2.41 -1.75 2.32
CA GLY A 21 3.60 -2.36 1.71
C GLY A 21 4.71 -2.79 2.69
N GLY A 22 4.38 -3.00 3.96
CA GLY A 22 5.28 -3.51 5.01
C GLY A 22 5.65 -4.99 4.83
N LYS A 23 6.54 -5.50 5.69
CA LYS A 23 6.98 -6.91 5.68
C LYS A 23 5.76 -7.84 5.74
N SER A 24 5.60 -8.73 4.76
CA SER A 24 4.78 -9.94 4.83
C SER A 24 3.29 -9.74 5.18
N GLY A 25 2.66 -8.72 4.60
CA GLY A 25 1.22 -8.45 4.74
C GLY A 25 0.83 -8.00 6.14
N VAL A 26 1.81 -7.67 6.97
CA VAL A 26 1.60 -7.12 8.31
C VAL A 26 1.82 -5.62 8.25
N PHE A 27 0.76 -4.87 8.48
CA PHE A 27 0.79 -3.42 8.62
C PHE A 27 0.03 -2.99 9.86
N GLU A 28 0.42 -1.85 10.41
CA GLU A 28 -0.21 -1.31 11.61
C GLU A 28 -1.55 -0.65 11.27
N ARG A 29 -2.55 -0.92 12.12
CA ARG A 29 -3.86 -0.26 12.05
C ARG A 29 -3.76 1.15 12.61
N THR A 30 -3.35 2.08 11.76
CA THR A 30 -3.20 3.50 12.10
C THR A 30 -4.44 4.31 11.75
N MET A 31 -4.58 5.50 12.34
CA MET A 31 -5.61 6.46 11.93
C MET A 31 -5.45 6.90 10.48
N ALA A 32 -4.22 6.96 9.96
CA ALA A 32 -3.94 7.25 8.56
C ALA A 32 -4.56 6.19 7.64
N LEU A 33 -4.36 4.90 7.96
CA LEU A 33 -4.98 3.81 7.20
C LEU A 33 -6.51 3.91 7.23
N ARG A 34 -7.09 4.13 8.42
CA ARG A 34 -8.54 4.27 8.59
C ARG A 34 -9.11 5.41 7.74
N PHE A 35 -8.43 6.56 7.73
CA PHE A 35 -8.83 7.71 6.92
C PHE A 35 -8.72 7.43 5.43
N VAL A 36 -7.61 6.85 4.97
CA VAL A 36 -7.39 6.51 3.56
C VAL A 36 -8.46 5.53 3.06
N LEU A 37 -8.78 4.48 3.82
CA LEU A 37 -9.82 3.52 3.47
C LEU A 37 -11.21 4.17 3.42
N ALA A 38 -11.55 5.02 4.40
CA ALA A 38 -12.83 5.72 4.41
C ALA A 38 -12.97 6.68 3.22
N PHE A 39 -11.91 7.43 2.90
CA PHE A 39 -11.88 8.30 1.74
C PHE A 39 -12.04 7.52 0.43
N LEU A 40 -11.25 6.45 0.23
CA LEU A 40 -11.33 5.61 -0.97
C LEU A 40 -12.70 4.94 -1.12
N TYR A 41 -13.33 4.56 -0.01
CA TYR A 41 -14.71 4.05 -0.03
C TYR A 41 -15.70 5.14 -0.43
N SER A 42 -15.55 6.37 0.08
CA SER A 42 -16.46 7.49 -0.25
C SER A 42 -16.44 7.88 -1.74
N VAL A 43 -15.32 7.64 -2.42
CA VAL A 43 -15.16 7.88 -3.87
C VAL A 43 -15.28 6.60 -4.71
N SER A 44 -15.64 5.48 -4.09
CA SER A 44 -15.78 4.21 -4.78
C SER A 44 -16.99 4.20 -5.71
N LYS A 45 -16.82 3.64 -6.91
CA LYS A 45 -17.90 3.34 -7.85
C LYS A 45 -18.65 2.05 -7.48
N SER A 46 -18.06 1.24 -6.59
CA SER A 46 -18.63 -0.02 -6.12
C SER A 46 -19.28 0.15 -4.76
N LYS A 47 -20.44 -0.48 -4.55
CA LYS A 47 -21.06 -0.57 -3.22
C LYS A 47 -20.47 -1.68 -2.34
N ARG A 48 -19.48 -2.43 -2.86
CA ARG A 48 -18.84 -3.51 -2.10
C ARG A 48 -17.89 -2.95 -1.07
N ARG A 49 -18.27 -3.10 0.20
CA ARG A 49 -17.49 -2.65 1.36
C ARG A 49 -16.43 -3.67 1.80
N GLU A 50 -16.62 -4.95 1.45
CA GLU A 50 -15.76 -6.08 1.81
C GLU A 50 -14.26 -5.81 1.64
N PRO A 51 -13.73 -5.35 0.49
CA PRO A 51 -12.29 -5.19 0.34
C PRO A 51 -11.70 -4.11 1.28
N PHE A 52 -12.48 -3.11 1.68
CA PHE A 52 -12.06 -2.07 2.61
C PHE A 52 -12.07 -2.59 4.05
N ASP A 53 -13.15 -3.26 4.44
CA ASP A 53 -13.28 -3.82 5.79
C ASP A 53 -12.26 -4.96 6.00
N GLU A 54 -12.09 -5.87 5.05
CA GLU A 54 -11.14 -6.99 5.17
C GLU A 54 -9.69 -6.52 5.22
N LEU A 55 -9.35 -5.46 4.47
CA LEU A 55 -8.01 -4.86 4.56
C LEU A 55 -7.81 -4.18 5.92
N TRP A 56 -8.84 -3.53 6.49
CA TRP A 56 -8.77 -2.95 7.83
C TRP A 56 -8.61 -4.02 8.93
N HIS A 57 -9.41 -5.07 8.91
CA HIS A 57 -9.38 -6.12 9.93
C HIS A 57 -8.12 -7.00 9.82
N GLY A 58 -7.52 -7.08 8.63
CA GLY A 58 -6.36 -7.89 8.33
C GLY A 58 -6.73 -9.34 8.02
N SER A 59 -5.85 -10.05 7.31
CA SER A 59 -6.02 -11.47 7.01
C SER A 59 -5.42 -12.35 8.11
N GLY A 60 -6.30 -13.04 8.84
CA GLY A 60 -5.97 -13.89 9.98
C GLY A 60 -5.77 -15.37 9.64
N PHE A 61 -5.18 -15.70 8.48
CA PHE A 61 -4.87 -17.11 8.17
C PHE A 61 -3.61 -17.53 8.93
N ARG A 62 -3.78 -18.45 9.88
CA ARG A 62 -2.69 -19.18 10.53
C ARG A 62 -2.67 -20.60 9.97
N HIS A 63 -1.63 -20.92 9.22
CA HIS A 63 -1.28 -22.27 8.83
C HIS A 63 -0.62 -22.97 10.02
N PRO A 64 -1.08 -24.18 10.36
CA PRO A 64 -0.60 -24.89 11.55
C PRO A 64 0.89 -25.29 11.50
N HIS A 65 1.55 -25.21 10.34
CA HIS A 65 2.86 -25.83 10.14
C HIS A 65 3.96 -24.94 9.52
N SER A 66 3.68 -23.71 9.06
CA SER A 66 4.74 -22.85 8.50
C SER A 66 4.43 -21.35 8.62
N LYS A 67 5.31 -20.65 9.34
CA LYS A 67 5.30 -19.18 9.45
C LYS A 67 5.59 -18.47 8.11
N GLU A 68 6.27 -19.17 7.20
CA GLU A 68 6.61 -18.65 5.86
C GLU A 68 5.41 -18.74 4.92
N LEU A 69 4.68 -19.86 4.93
CA LEU A 69 3.43 -19.98 4.18
C LEU A 69 2.40 -18.95 4.66
N ASP A 70 2.34 -18.72 5.96
CA ASP A 70 1.56 -17.64 6.57
C ASP A 70 1.90 -16.25 6.03
N ALA A 71 3.19 -15.96 5.87
CA ALA A 71 3.65 -14.70 5.32
C ALA A 71 3.22 -14.54 3.85
N ILE A 72 3.41 -15.59 3.04
CA ILE A 72 3.04 -15.59 1.62
C ILE A 72 1.52 -15.42 1.45
N CYS A 73 0.72 -16.16 2.22
CA CYS A 73 -0.74 -16.07 2.15
C CYS A 73 -1.26 -14.70 2.59
N ARG A 74 -0.67 -14.11 3.64
CA ARG A 74 -1.01 -12.73 4.05
C ARG A 74 -0.63 -11.71 2.99
N ASP A 75 0.54 -11.83 2.37
CA ASP A 75 0.96 -10.97 1.27
C ASP A 75 0.01 -11.07 0.07
N ALA A 76 -0.31 -12.29 -0.36
CA ALA A 76 -1.22 -12.53 -1.47
C ALA A 76 -2.62 -11.98 -1.19
N HIS A 77 -3.14 -12.21 0.02
CA HIS A 77 -4.45 -11.69 0.42
C HIS A 77 -4.45 -10.16 0.48
N THR A 78 -3.44 -9.55 1.10
CA THR A 78 -3.29 -8.09 1.16
C THR A 78 -3.26 -7.48 -0.24
N ASN A 79 -2.45 -8.06 -1.13
CA ASN A 79 -2.38 -7.62 -2.51
C ASN A 79 -3.72 -7.77 -3.26
N SER A 80 -4.44 -8.86 -3.03
CA SER A 80 -5.77 -9.08 -3.61
C SER A 80 -6.79 -8.02 -3.13
N LYS A 81 -6.76 -7.63 -1.86
CA LYS A 81 -7.67 -6.59 -1.34
C LYS A 81 -7.31 -5.20 -1.83
N ILE A 82 -6.01 -4.86 -1.90
CA ILE A 82 -5.56 -3.60 -2.52
C ILE A 82 -6.02 -3.54 -3.98
N GLU A 83 -5.81 -4.61 -4.76
CA GLU A 83 -6.32 -4.72 -6.14
C GLU A 83 -7.85 -4.53 -6.21
N GLY A 84 -8.60 -5.12 -5.27
CA GLY A 84 -10.04 -4.92 -5.14
C GLY A 84 -10.42 -3.45 -4.92
N ILE A 85 -9.68 -2.72 -4.09
CA ILE A 85 -9.89 -1.29 -3.83
C ILE A 85 -9.59 -0.45 -5.08
N TYR A 86 -8.50 -0.73 -5.80
CA TYR A 86 -8.17 -0.09 -7.08
C TYR A 86 -9.33 -0.21 -8.09
N ARG A 87 -9.85 -1.42 -8.27
CA ARG A 87 -11.02 -1.67 -9.13
C ARG A 87 -12.27 -0.95 -8.63
N ALA A 88 -12.48 -0.92 -7.32
CA ALA A 88 -13.63 -0.27 -6.71
C ALA A 88 -13.65 1.24 -6.96
N VAL A 89 -12.50 1.92 -7.00
CA VAL A 89 -12.41 3.35 -7.37
C VAL A 89 -12.30 3.59 -8.88
N GLY A 90 -12.23 2.52 -9.68
CA GLY A 90 -12.16 2.58 -11.13
C GLY A 90 -10.78 2.96 -11.67
N VAL A 91 -9.72 2.63 -10.94
CA VAL A 91 -8.32 2.84 -11.33
C VAL A 91 -7.65 1.49 -11.56
N HIS A 92 -6.94 1.32 -12.68
CA HIS A 92 -6.16 0.12 -12.93
C HIS A 92 -4.86 0.14 -12.12
N ARG A 93 -4.56 -0.93 -11.39
CA ARG A 93 -3.31 -1.06 -10.61
C ARG A 93 -2.17 -1.43 -11.57
N ASN A 94 -1.37 -0.43 -11.94
CA ASN A 94 -0.22 -0.65 -12.84
C ASN A 94 1.03 -1.06 -12.07
N ALA A 95 2.01 -1.64 -12.79
CA ALA A 95 3.32 -2.02 -12.25
C ALA A 95 4.05 -0.86 -11.54
N ASP A 96 3.81 0.37 -11.96
CA ASP A 96 4.36 1.57 -11.30
C ASP A 96 3.93 1.73 -9.84
N PHE A 97 2.74 1.23 -9.49
CA PHE A 97 2.25 1.23 -8.11
C PHE A 97 2.82 0.05 -7.32
N ILE A 98 2.88 -1.13 -7.94
CA ILE A 98 3.42 -2.37 -7.35
C ILE A 98 4.89 -2.21 -6.94
N PHE A 99 5.68 -1.49 -7.74
CA PHE A 99 7.11 -1.24 -7.46
C PHE A 99 7.40 0.11 -6.80
N TYR A 100 6.37 0.90 -6.47
CA TYR A 100 6.56 2.24 -5.94
C TYR A 100 7.49 2.25 -4.72
N LYS A 101 7.30 1.31 -3.79
CA LYS A 101 8.11 1.18 -2.58
C LYS A 101 9.56 0.75 -2.88
N ASN A 102 9.77 -0.13 -3.86
CA ASN A 102 11.12 -0.52 -4.30
C ASN A 102 11.84 0.66 -4.94
N ARG A 103 11.12 1.47 -5.72
CA ARG A 103 11.64 2.69 -6.36
C ARG A 103 11.99 3.76 -5.32
N GLN A 104 11.14 3.97 -4.30
CA GLN A 104 11.42 4.88 -3.19
C GLN A 104 12.64 4.44 -2.38
N LYS A 105 12.77 3.14 -2.08
CA LYS A 105 13.96 2.59 -1.40
C LYS A 105 15.23 2.81 -2.22
N ALA A 106 15.21 2.50 -3.52
CA ALA A 106 16.34 2.74 -4.42
C ALA A 106 16.75 4.21 -4.42
N LEU A 107 15.80 5.14 -4.49
CA LEU A 107 16.06 6.59 -4.44
C LEU A 107 16.65 7.04 -3.09
N GLN A 108 16.20 6.46 -1.98
CA GLN A 108 16.75 6.75 -0.65
C GLN A 108 18.18 6.22 -0.51
N GLU A 109 18.45 5.01 -0.99
CA GLU A 109 19.79 4.42 -1.00
C GLU A 109 20.76 5.21 -1.89
N GLU A 110 20.33 5.66 -3.07
CA GLU A 110 21.14 6.54 -3.92
C GLU A 110 21.45 7.88 -3.26
N ARG A 111 20.47 8.51 -2.60
CA ARG A 111 20.70 9.75 -1.83
C ARG A 111 21.70 9.54 -0.72
N ARG A 112 21.59 8.43 0.03
CA ARG A 112 22.52 8.08 1.09
C ARG A 112 23.94 7.90 0.55
N ARG A 113 24.10 7.14 -0.55
CA ARG A 113 25.41 6.94 -1.21
C ARG A 113 26.03 8.24 -1.70
N ARG A 114 25.23 9.20 -2.20
CA ARG A 114 25.72 10.54 -2.61
C ARG A 114 26.21 11.38 -1.44
N ILE A 115 25.54 11.29 -0.28
CA ILE A 115 25.98 11.97 0.94
C ILE A 115 27.30 11.36 1.43
N GLU A 116 27.39 10.03 1.48
CA GLU A 116 28.59 9.30 1.91
C GLU A 116 29.78 9.54 0.96
N SER A 117 29.57 9.62 -0.36
CA SER A 117 30.63 9.92 -1.33
C SER A 117 31.01 11.41 -1.41
N GLY A 118 30.11 12.31 -1.03
CA GLY A 118 30.39 13.75 -0.91
C GLY A 118 31.22 14.13 0.32
N TYR A 119 31.21 13.31 1.36
CA TYR A 119 31.97 13.54 2.60
C TYR A 119 33.42 13.01 2.57
N GLY A 120 33.85 12.35 1.49
CA GLY A 120 35.20 11.78 1.34
C GLY A 120 36.23 12.66 0.62
N LYS A 121 35.91 13.94 0.34
CA LYS A 121 36.84 14.90 -0.28
C LYS A 121 36.97 16.16 0.58
N ARG A 122 37.57 16.03 1.75
CA ARG A 122 38.25 17.13 2.46
C ARG A 122 39.47 16.60 3.16
#